data_AF-A0A4Q5YZT4-F1
#
_entry.id   AF-A0A4Q5YZT4-F1
#
_cell.length_a   1.000
_cell.length_b   1.000
_cell.length_c   1.000
_cell.angle_alpha   90.00
_cell.angle_beta   90.00
_cell.angle_gamma   90.00
#
_symmetry.space_group_name_H-M   'P 1'
#
loop_
_entity.id
_entity.type
_entity.pdbx_description
1 polymer ?
#
loop_
_entity_poly.entity_id
_entity_poly.type
_entity_poly.pdbx_seq_one_letter_code
_entity_poly.pdbx_strand_id
1 'polypeptide(L)'
;TMKIELPAAPRGPRSYVVLDLESAVLDDTAHRRYQQMERWVPSDDKPIRRGYQRSEDPLTCHSVALKQPILNNHQLEQIRSIDTGLFQSKTLQCYFKADGKPGSLKAALDRLCRYAVDSVQDGFKVLILQDRAIDSNHAPIPSLLAVSAIHHHLIRKGMRGQVGIIVEAGDAWEVHHFACLIAFGATAINPYLALSSIRDLKETGKLKTDLSEDQLKKNFIKAVNEGLLKVFSKMGISTLQSYQGAQIFEILGLNNEVVDKYFTGATSRIQGMGLDEIAREALVKHYFAFSRKDIPVDRLPVGGVYQWKRKGEFHLFNPQTIHLLQDATRKNDYNIFKKYTKLVNDQGEKACTLRSLFRFKKNRASISIDEVEPAENIYRRFATGAMSFGSISWEAHTTLAIAMNRLGGKSNTGEGGEDERRYD
;
A
#
# COMPACT_ATOMS: atom_id res chain seq x y z
N THR A 1 -2.25 -36.37 3.40
CA THR A 1 -1.05 -37.09 3.85
C THR A 1 -0.49 -37.83 2.66
N MET A 2 0.62 -37.37 2.08
CA MET A 2 1.30 -38.09 0.99
C MET A 2 2.79 -38.09 1.30
N LYS A 3 3.29 -39.29 1.64
CA LYS A 3 4.72 -39.62 1.72
C LYS A 3 5.22 -39.78 0.29
N ILE A 4 6.35 -39.17 -0.04
CA ILE A 4 7.11 -39.47 -1.25
C ILE A 4 8.39 -40.15 -0.78
N GLU A 5 8.49 -41.45 -1.04
CA GLU A 5 9.74 -42.20 -1.01
C GLU A 5 10.53 -41.87 -2.29
N LEU A 6 11.81 -41.54 -2.13
CA LEU A 6 12.75 -41.38 -3.24
C LEU A 6 13.24 -42.76 -3.69
N PRO A 7 13.11 -43.15 -4.98
CA PRO A 7 13.90 -44.23 -5.52
C PRO A 7 15.23 -43.70 -6.05
N ALA A 8 16.28 -44.51 -5.83
CA ALA A 8 17.61 -44.32 -6.38
C ALA A 8 17.62 -44.27 -7.91
N ALA A 9 18.49 -43.44 -8.49
CA ALA A 9 18.68 -43.30 -9.94
C ALA A 9 19.25 -44.59 -10.57
N PRO A 10 18.99 -44.85 -11.88
CA PRO A 10 20.03 -44.55 -12.87
C PRO A 10 19.55 -44.05 -14.26
N ARG A 11 20.42 -43.20 -14.84
CA ARG A 11 20.73 -42.87 -16.27
C ARG A 11 19.66 -43.08 -17.37
N GLY A 12 19.27 -41.96 -18.02
CA GLY A 12 18.61 -41.85 -19.34
C GLY A 12 18.43 -40.36 -19.72
N PRO A 13 18.29 -39.98 -21.01
CA PRO A 13 18.35 -38.58 -21.45
C PRO A 13 17.19 -37.80 -20.83
N ARG A 14 17.51 -36.78 -20.05
CA ARG A 14 16.52 -35.93 -19.40
C ARG A 14 15.86 -35.05 -20.47
N SER A 15 14.63 -35.41 -20.83
CA SER A 15 13.65 -34.47 -21.34
C SER A 15 13.42 -33.41 -20.25
N TYR A 16 13.94 -32.21 -20.49
CA TYR A 16 13.61 -31.05 -19.67
C TYR A 16 12.17 -30.68 -20.01
N VAL A 17 11.25 -30.96 -19.10
CA VAL A 17 9.97 -30.26 -19.09
C VAL A 17 10.29 -28.84 -18.68
N VAL A 18 10.38 -27.95 -19.67
CA VAL A 18 10.30 -26.51 -19.43
C VAL A 18 8.86 -26.26 -18.97
N LEU A 19 8.67 -26.19 -17.66
CA LEU A 19 7.47 -25.58 -17.11
C LEU A 19 7.58 -24.09 -17.43
N ASP A 20 6.88 -23.67 -18.49
CA ASP A 20 6.53 -22.27 -18.71
C ASP A 20 5.66 -21.84 -17.51
N LEU A 21 6.32 -21.41 -16.44
CA LEU A 21 5.68 -20.69 -15.35
C LEU A 21 5.46 -19.28 -15.85
N GLU A 22 4.40 -19.10 -16.66
CA GLU A 22 3.67 -17.83 -16.63
C GLU A 22 3.43 -17.51 -15.14
N SER A 23 3.83 -16.31 -14.71
CA SER A 23 3.88 -15.91 -13.30
C SER A 23 2.53 -16.12 -12.60
N ALA A 24 2.35 -17.28 -11.97
CA ALA A 24 1.13 -17.64 -11.27
C ALA A 24 1.12 -16.98 -9.88
N VAL A 25 -0.05 -16.50 -9.47
CA VAL A 25 -0.31 -16.03 -8.11
C VAL A 25 -0.13 -17.20 -7.15
N LEU A 26 0.67 -17.01 -6.10
CA LEU A 26 0.83 -18.00 -5.04
C LEU A 26 -0.35 -17.92 -4.06
N ASP A 27 -0.84 -19.05 -3.60
CA ASP A 27 -1.74 -19.11 -2.45
C ASP A 27 -0.91 -18.99 -1.15
N ASP A 28 -1.09 -17.87 -0.45
CA ASP A 28 -0.38 -17.51 0.79
C ASP A 28 -0.69 -18.43 1.98
N THR A 29 -1.79 -19.17 1.90
CA THR A 29 -2.28 -20.05 2.95
C THR A 29 -1.84 -21.49 2.69
N ALA A 30 -2.12 -22.02 1.49
CA ALA A 30 -1.77 -23.38 1.12
C ALA A 30 -0.25 -23.56 0.87
N HIS A 31 0.42 -22.54 0.31
CA HIS A 31 1.85 -22.58 -0.02
C HIS A 31 2.73 -21.83 0.98
N ARG A 32 2.22 -21.51 2.16
CA ARG A 32 2.94 -20.75 3.20
C ARG A 32 4.34 -21.30 3.52
N ARG A 33 4.53 -22.63 3.46
CA ARG A 33 5.82 -23.28 3.72
C ARG A 33 6.93 -22.89 2.74
N TYR A 34 6.56 -22.41 1.55
CA TYR A 34 7.51 -21.95 0.54
C TYR A 34 7.80 -20.45 0.67
N GLN A 35 7.10 -19.73 1.55
CA GLN A 35 7.30 -18.30 1.76
C GLN A 35 8.23 -18.03 2.94
N GLN A 36 9.19 -17.10 2.76
CA GLN A 36 10.19 -16.77 3.77
C GLN A 36 10.22 -15.27 4.09
N MET A 37 10.10 -14.97 5.38
CA MET A 37 10.12 -13.61 5.96
C MET A 37 11.47 -13.25 6.61
N GLU A 38 12.40 -14.18 6.63
CA GLU A 38 13.71 -14.01 7.26
C GLU A 38 14.61 -13.05 6.49
N ARG A 39 15.44 -12.33 7.24
CA ARG A 39 16.28 -11.28 6.69
C ARG A 39 17.59 -11.09 7.43
N TRP A 40 18.59 -10.59 6.73
CA TRP A 40 19.94 -10.34 7.23
C TRP A 40 20.31 -8.86 7.08
N VAL A 41 20.99 -8.31 8.08
CA VAL A 41 21.62 -6.99 8.03
C VAL A 41 23.14 -7.16 7.91
N PRO A 42 23.81 -6.64 6.87
CA PRO A 42 25.25 -6.82 6.67
C PRO A 42 26.09 -6.25 7.81
N SER A 43 27.28 -6.79 8.05
CA SER A 43 28.24 -6.27 9.05
C SER A 43 29.64 -5.93 8.53
N ASP A 44 29.97 -6.26 7.27
CA ASP A 44 31.37 -6.20 6.81
C ASP A 44 31.81 -4.80 6.32
N ASP A 45 33.13 -4.55 6.40
CA ASP A 45 33.80 -3.24 6.26
C ASP A 45 34.42 -2.92 4.88
N LYS A 46 34.26 -3.80 3.90
CA LYS A 46 34.73 -3.55 2.52
C LYS A 46 33.59 -2.99 1.66
N PRO A 47 33.85 -2.30 0.54
CA PRO A 47 32.80 -1.83 -0.36
C PRO A 47 32.05 -3.03 -0.98
N ILE A 48 31.03 -3.49 -0.29
CA ILE A 48 30.33 -4.74 -0.59
C ILE A 48 29.14 -4.43 -1.49
N ARG A 49 29.34 -4.67 -2.79
CA ARG A 49 28.29 -5.37 -3.55
C ARG A 49 28.02 -6.63 -2.74
N ARG A 50 26.77 -6.84 -2.26
CA ARG A 50 26.30 -8.05 -1.52
C ARG A 50 27.29 -9.19 -1.75
N GLY A 51 28.06 -9.55 -0.70
CA GLY A 51 29.35 -10.27 -0.70
C GLY A 51 29.76 -10.92 -2.01
N TYR A 52 31.02 -10.72 -2.43
CA TYR A 52 31.61 -11.47 -3.54
C TYR A 52 31.13 -12.91 -3.49
N GLN A 53 30.23 -13.28 -4.41
CA GLN A 53 29.65 -14.62 -4.54
C GLN A 53 30.70 -15.67 -4.96
N ARG A 54 31.98 -15.29 -4.90
CA ARG A 54 33.18 -16.00 -5.35
C ARG A 54 34.17 -16.28 -4.21
N SER A 55 33.97 -15.74 -3.01
CA SER A 55 34.88 -15.98 -1.87
C SER A 55 34.10 -16.40 -0.63
N GLU A 56 34.39 -17.59 -0.13
CA GLU A 56 33.82 -18.13 1.11
C GLU A 56 34.68 -17.69 2.30
N ASP A 57 34.29 -16.60 2.96
CA ASP A 57 34.93 -16.08 4.18
C ASP A 57 33.93 -16.17 5.34
N PRO A 58 34.25 -16.80 6.49
CA PRO A 58 33.38 -16.85 7.67
C PRO A 58 32.85 -15.48 8.13
N LEU A 59 33.58 -14.39 7.87
CA LEU A 59 33.12 -13.03 8.20
C LEU A 59 31.86 -12.61 7.43
N THR A 60 31.63 -13.18 6.24
CA THR A 60 30.41 -12.92 5.45
C THR A 60 29.12 -13.42 6.13
N CYS A 61 29.23 -14.33 7.10
CA CYS A 61 28.11 -14.79 7.92
C CYS A 61 27.83 -13.87 9.12
N HIS A 62 28.72 -12.93 9.44
CA HIS A 62 28.52 -11.97 10.52
C HIS A 62 27.40 -11.00 10.08
N SER A 63 26.18 -11.23 10.56
CA SER A 63 25.01 -10.45 10.18
C SER A 63 23.91 -10.58 11.22
N VAL A 64 23.07 -9.56 11.34
CA VAL A 64 21.91 -9.63 12.24
C VAL A 64 20.72 -10.23 11.50
N ALA A 65 20.30 -11.40 11.94
CA ALA A 65 19.14 -12.11 11.40
C ALA A 65 17.85 -11.65 12.08
N LEU A 66 16.88 -11.20 11.29
CA LEU A 66 15.52 -10.89 11.72
C LEU A 66 14.57 -11.95 11.17
N LYS A 67 13.74 -12.53 12.03
CA LYS A 67 12.74 -13.54 11.62
C LYS A 67 11.60 -12.95 10.79
N GLN A 68 11.37 -11.65 10.93
CA GLN A 68 10.26 -10.92 10.31
C GLN A 68 10.66 -9.45 10.14
N PRO A 69 10.06 -8.73 9.18
CA PRO A 69 10.42 -7.33 8.91
C PRO A 69 9.85 -6.36 9.96
N ILE A 70 8.82 -6.75 10.71
CA ILE A 70 8.15 -5.87 11.67
C ILE A 70 8.75 -6.07 13.06
N LEU A 71 9.26 -4.98 13.61
CA LEU A 71 9.89 -4.93 14.93
C LEU A 71 8.93 -4.37 15.95
N ASN A 72 9.08 -4.81 17.20
CA ASN A 72 8.54 -4.10 18.34
C ASN A 72 9.55 -3.07 18.88
N ASN A 73 9.09 -2.16 19.74
CA ASN A 73 9.92 -1.11 20.31
C ASN A 73 11.16 -1.66 21.05
N HIS A 74 11.02 -2.77 21.79
CA HIS A 74 12.13 -3.37 22.53
C HIS A 74 13.21 -3.95 21.59
N GLN A 75 12.80 -4.61 20.51
CA GLN A 75 13.68 -5.15 19.47
C GLN A 75 14.42 -4.03 18.75
N LEU A 76 13.76 -2.90 18.46
CA LEU A 76 14.43 -1.74 17.89
C LEU A 76 15.50 -1.19 18.84
N GLU A 77 15.19 -1.05 20.13
CA GLU A 77 16.16 -0.56 21.11
C GLU A 77 17.31 -1.55 21.35
N GLN A 78 17.06 -2.86 21.26
CA GLN A 78 18.12 -3.86 21.23
C GLN A 78 19.07 -3.63 20.06
N ILE A 79 18.56 -3.42 18.84
CA ILE A 79 19.37 -3.12 17.66
C ILE A 79 20.13 -1.79 17.83
N ARG A 80 19.48 -0.78 18.44
CA ARG A 80 20.08 0.52 18.73
C ARG A 80 21.28 0.40 19.68
N SER A 81 21.22 -0.55 20.60
CA SER A 81 22.22 -0.78 21.65
C SER A 81 23.34 -1.76 21.26
N ILE A 82 23.29 -2.35 20.05
CA ILE A 82 24.38 -3.21 19.59
C ILE A 82 25.62 -2.33 19.34
N ASP A 83 26.68 -2.61 20.09
CA ASP A 83 27.98 -1.96 19.96
C ASP A 83 29.09 -3.01 19.98
N THR A 84 29.16 -3.81 18.91
CA THR A 84 30.17 -4.88 18.77
C THR A 84 31.36 -4.45 17.91
N GLY A 85 31.57 -3.14 17.71
CA GLY A 85 32.63 -2.54 16.88
C GLY A 85 32.45 -2.73 15.37
N LEU A 86 31.88 -3.87 14.93
CA LEU A 86 31.58 -4.17 13.53
C LEU A 86 30.13 -3.84 13.14
N PHE A 87 29.23 -3.78 14.13
CA PHE A 87 27.83 -3.51 13.90
C PHE A 87 27.37 -2.39 14.83
N GLN A 88 27.25 -1.20 14.26
CA GLN A 88 26.73 -0.02 14.94
C GLN A 88 25.58 0.58 14.15
N SER A 89 24.63 1.17 14.89
CA SER A 89 23.47 1.84 14.31
C SER A 89 23.54 3.35 14.51
N LYS A 90 23.05 4.10 13.52
CA LYS A 90 22.91 5.55 13.58
C LYS A 90 21.46 5.95 13.36
N THR A 91 20.91 6.72 14.29
CA THR A 91 19.58 7.29 14.14
C THR A 91 19.63 8.61 13.36
N LEU A 92 18.88 8.68 12.26
CA LEU A 92 18.68 9.86 11.43
C LEU A 92 17.28 10.41 11.62
N GLN A 93 17.18 11.68 12.01
CA GLN A 93 15.91 12.33 12.28
C GLN A 93 15.26 12.83 10.98
N CYS A 94 14.02 12.39 10.75
CA CYS A 94 13.25 12.62 9.53
C CYS A 94 12.20 13.71 9.73
N TYR A 95 12.65 14.96 9.88
CA TYR A 95 11.78 16.13 10.00
C TYR A 95 12.19 17.25 9.03
N PHE A 96 11.26 18.15 8.72
CA PHE A 96 11.50 19.39 7.98
C PHE A 96 10.88 20.58 8.71
N LYS A 97 11.32 21.79 8.38
CA LYS A 97 10.82 23.01 9.03
C LYS A 97 9.36 23.27 8.63
N ALA A 98 8.49 23.47 9.62
CA ALA A 98 7.07 23.72 9.44
C ALA A 98 6.75 25.20 9.14
N ASP A 99 7.49 25.82 8.23
CA ASP A 99 7.38 27.25 7.90
C ASP A 99 6.47 27.55 6.70
N GLY A 100 5.96 26.52 6.02
CA GLY A 100 5.11 26.68 4.83
C GLY A 100 5.84 27.26 3.61
N LYS A 101 7.18 27.35 3.64
CA LYS A 101 7.95 27.88 2.53
C LYS A 101 8.21 26.80 1.46
N PRO A 102 8.21 27.17 0.17
CA PRO A 102 8.57 26.24 -0.89
C PRO A 102 10.02 25.77 -0.73
N GLY A 103 10.28 24.51 -1.04
CA GLY A 103 11.60 23.90 -0.97
C GLY A 103 12.05 23.45 0.43
N SER A 104 11.29 23.71 1.50
CA SER A 104 11.65 23.26 2.86
C SER A 104 11.76 21.74 2.97
N LEU A 105 10.86 20.99 2.33
CA LEU A 105 10.92 19.53 2.27
C LEU A 105 12.11 19.04 1.45
N LYS A 106 12.39 19.67 0.31
CA LYS A 106 13.54 19.35 -0.54
C LYS A 106 14.86 19.51 0.23
N ALA A 107 15.04 20.64 0.90
CA ALA A 107 16.24 20.91 1.71
C ALA A 107 16.41 19.87 2.83
N ALA A 108 15.32 19.44 3.46
CA ALA A 108 15.37 18.42 4.50
C ALA A 108 15.72 17.03 3.95
N LEU A 109 15.20 16.66 2.77
CA LEU A 109 15.59 15.42 2.07
C LEU A 109 17.05 15.44 1.64
N ASP A 110 17.54 16.55 1.11
CA ASP A 110 18.94 16.69 0.71
C ASP A 110 19.86 16.61 1.95
N ARG A 111 19.46 17.22 3.09
CA ARG A 111 20.16 17.07 4.39
C ARG A 111 20.18 15.62 4.86
N LEU A 112 19.03 14.94 4.80
CA LEU A 112 18.90 13.54 5.21
C LEU A 112 19.78 12.61 4.36
N CYS A 113 19.82 12.84 3.04
CA CYS A 113 20.69 12.09 2.13
C CYS A 113 22.17 12.29 2.44
N ARG A 114 22.61 13.52 2.74
CA ARG A 114 23.99 13.79 3.17
C ARG A 114 24.34 13.05 4.46
N TYR A 115 23.52 13.17 5.50
CA TYR A 115 23.77 12.49 6.77
C TYR A 115 23.78 10.97 6.63
N ALA A 116 22.97 10.41 5.72
CA ALA A 116 23.02 8.99 5.41
C ALA A 116 24.38 8.60 4.80
N VAL A 117 24.92 9.39 3.87
CA VAL A 117 26.25 9.14 3.28
C VAL A 117 27.34 9.27 4.33
N ASP A 118 27.34 10.35 5.11
CA ASP A 118 28.33 10.60 6.17
C ASP A 118 28.32 9.43 7.18
N SER A 119 27.13 8.97 7.58
CA SER A 119 26.99 7.82 8.49
C SER A 119 27.54 6.52 7.89
N VAL A 120 27.34 6.28 6.58
CA VAL A 120 27.94 5.10 5.95
C VAL A 120 29.47 5.21 5.90
N GLN A 121 30.00 6.41 5.66
CA GLN A 121 31.44 6.66 5.62
C GLN A 121 32.10 6.53 7.00
N ASP A 122 31.38 6.89 8.07
CA ASP A 122 31.80 6.69 9.45
C ASP A 122 31.76 5.21 9.90
N GLY A 123 31.30 4.30 9.03
CA GLY A 123 31.30 2.85 9.29
C GLY A 123 29.99 2.29 9.87
N PHE A 124 28.94 3.11 10.04
CA PHE A 124 27.66 2.62 10.55
C PHE A 124 27.00 1.63 9.57
N LYS A 125 26.64 0.44 10.07
CA LYS A 125 26.01 -0.63 9.28
C LYS A 125 24.49 -0.55 9.26
N VAL A 126 23.90 0.20 10.19
CA VAL A 126 22.44 0.35 10.27
C VAL A 126 22.07 1.82 10.36
N LEU A 127 21.21 2.27 9.46
CA LEU A 127 20.59 3.59 9.51
C LEU A 127 19.17 3.44 10.02
N ILE A 128 18.85 4.04 11.16
CA ILE A 128 17.50 4.07 11.74
C ILE A 128 16.87 5.41 11.37
N LEU A 129 15.88 5.41 10.49
CA LEU A 129 15.13 6.60 10.10
C LEU A 129 13.99 6.80 11.08
N GLN A 130 14.00 7.92 11.81
CA GLN A 130 13.07 8.17 12.91
C GLN A 130 12.29 9.47 12.67
N ASP A 131 10.96 9.39 12.71
CA ASP A 131 10.04 10.54 12.55
C ASP A 131 9.49 11.08 13.89
N ARG A 132 9.99 10.58 15.03
CA ARG A 132 9.56 11.01 16.39
C ARG A 132 9.96 12.43 16.78
N ALA A 133 11.04 12.97 16.22
CA ALA A 133 11.58 14.27 16.62
C ALA A 133 10.80 15.43 15.96
N ILE A 134 9.50 15.49 16.25
CA ILE A 134 8.58 16.53 15.78
C ILE A 134 8.23 17.48 16.91
N ASP A 135 8.05 18.76 16.57
CA ASP A 135 7.66 19.82 17.50
C ASP A 135 6.83 20.88 16.77
N SER A 136 6.40 21.93 17.47
CA SER A 136 5.59 23.00 16.85
C SER A 136 6.21 23.65 15.59
N ASN A 137 7.53 23.58 15.41
CA ASN A 137 8.29 24.14 14.29
C ASN A 137 8.83 23.09 13.31
N HIS A 138 8.72 21.79 13.61
CA HIS A 138 9.27 20.71 12.80
C HIS A 138 8.23 19.63 12.51
N ALA A 139 7.87 19.50 11.23
CA ALA A 139 6.93 18.49 10.74
C ALA A 139 7.67 17.22 10.28
N PRO A 140 7.06 16.04 10.38
CA PRO A 140 7.69 14.79 9.96
C PRO A 140 7.78 14.71 8.43
N ILE A 141 8.90 14.22 7.91
CA ILE A 141 8.99 13.80 6.50
C ILE A 141 8.20 12.49 6.38
N PRO A 142 7.28 12.33 5.40
CA PRO A 142 6.59 11.05 5.18
C PRO A 142 7.58 9.89 5.10
N SER A 143 7.38 8.84 5.89
CA SER A 143 8.39 7.77 6.07
C SER A 143 8.76 7.09 4.75
N LEU A 144 7.77 6.90 3.88
CA LEU A 144 7.97 6.31 2.55
C LEU A 144 8.91 7.15 1.68
N LEU A 145 8.73 8.48 1.69
CA LEU A 145 9.58 9.39 0.93
C LEU A 145 10.99 9.44 1.50
N ALA A 146 11.13 9.47 2.83
CA ALA A 146 12.43 9.46 3.51
C ALA A 146 13.25 8.21 3.17
N VAL A 147 12.62 7.03 3.28
CA VAL A 147 13.26 5.73 2.97
C VAL A 147 13.66 5.65 1.51
N SER A 148 12.73 5.98 0.60
CA SER A 148 12.98 5.87 -0.83
C SER A 148 14.09 6.84 -1.27
N ALA A 149 14.07 8.07 -0.75
CA ALA A 149 15.12 9.06 -1.02
C ALA A 149 16.51 8.54 -0.65
N ILE A 150 16.68 8.02 0.57
CA ILE A 150 17.96 7.47 1.04
C ILE A 150 18.32 6.20 0.26
N HIS A 151 17.37 5.30 0.04
CA HIS A 151 17.59 4.05 -0.69
C HIS A 151 18.19 4.31 -2.06
N HIS A 152 17.56 5.16 -2.87
CA HIS A 152 18.03 5.50 -4.21
C HIS A 152 19.29 6.36 -4.19
N HIS A 153 19.43 7.27 -3.22
CA HIS A 153 20.66 8.06 -3.08
C HIS A 153 21.88 7.19 -2.79
N LEU A 154 21.76 6.24 -1.85
CA LEU A 154 22.84 5.30 -1.52
C LEU A 154 23.11 4.31 -2.66
N ILE A 155 22.10 3.93 -3.48
CA ILE A 155 22.33 3.15 -4.70
C ILE A 155 23.20 3.93 -5.69
N ARG A 156 22.84 5.19 -5.97
CA ARG A 156 23.61 6.05 -6.88
C ARG A 156 25.05 6.28 -6.43
N LYS A 157 25.29 6.26 -5.11
CA LYS A 157 26.63 6.36 -4.51
C LYS A 157 27.36 5.02 -4.38
N GLY A 158 26.74 3.89 -4.73
CA GLY A 158 27.35 2.56 -4.59
C GLY A 158 27.47 2.06 -3.15
N MET A 159 26.75 2.68 -2.21
CA MET A 159 26.86 2.44 -0.76
C MET A 159 25.70 1.61 -0.19
N ARG A 160 24.59 1.43 -0.94
CA ARG A 160 23.39 0.75 -0.41
C ARG A 160 23.64 -0.68 0.06
N GLY A 161 24.58 -1.40 -0.53
CA GLY A 161 24.90 -2.79 -0.16
C GLY A 161 25.55 -2.94 1.21
N GLN A 162 26.10 -1.85 1.76
CA GLN A 162 26.88 -1.85 3.00
C GLN A 162 26.01 -1.64 4.25
N VAL A 163 24.76 -1.18 4.08
CA VAL A 163 23.92 -0.75 5.20
C VAL A 163 22.51 -1.33 5.20
N GLY A 164 21.96 -1.61 6.37
CA GLY A 164 20.54 -1.81 6.61
C GLY A 164 19.83 -0.47 6.84
N ILE A 165 18.58 -0.33 6.38
CA ILE A 165 17.75 0.86 6.64
C ILE A 165 16.57 0.42 7.48
N ILE A 166 16.51 0.78 8.75
CA ILE A 166 15.36 0.51 9.61
C ILE A 166 14.51 1.76 9.69
N VAL A 167 13.19 1.61 9.69
CA VAL A 167 12.24 2.73 9.71
C VAL A 167 11.45 2.68 10.99
N GLU A 168 11.67 3.65 11.87
CA GLU A 168 10.80 3.93 13.00
C GLU A 168 9.74 4.93 12.54
N ALA A 169 8.54 4.42 12.23
CA ALA A 169 7.49 5.15 11.53
C ALA A 169 6.24 5.34 12.40
N GLY A 170 5.76 6.57 12.49
CA GLY A 170 4.49 6.93 13.10
C GLY A 170 3.32 6.86 12.12
N ASP A 171 3.61 6.89 10.80
CA ASP A 171 2.65 6.89 9.71
C ASP A 171 2.34 5.48 9.12
N ALA A 172 2.81 4.41 9.75
CA ALA A 172 2.63 3.03 9.30
C ALA A 172 1.73 2.21 10.24
N TRP A 173 0.54 1.82 9.77
CA TRP A 173 -0.40 0.97 10.52
C TRP A 173 -1.18 -0.03 9.64
N GLU A 174 -1.26 0.17 8.33
CA GLU A 174 -1.89 -0.75 7.38
C GLU A 174 -0.86 -1.62 6.65
N VAL A 175 -1.27 -2.83 6.26
CA VAL A 175 -0.43 -3.79 5.50
C VAL A 175 0.21 -3.12 4.27
N HIS A 176 -0.54 -2.27 3.57
CA HIS A 176 -0.05 -1.55 2.40
C HIS A 176 1.11 -0.60 2.73
N HIS A 177 1.07 0.10 3.87
CA HIS A 177 2.14 1.01 4.29
C HIS A 177 3.46 0.23 4.47
N PHE A 178 3.40 -0.93 5.12
CA PHE A 178 4.56 -1.80 5.32
C PHE A 178 5.08 -2.36 3.99
N ALA A 179 4.18 -2.80 3.10
CA ALA A 179 4.56 -3.31 1.79
C ALA A 179 5.29 -2.24 0.96
N CYS A 180 4.76 -1.00 0.93
CA CYS A 180 5.41 0.13 0.25
C CYS A 180 6.80 0.41 0.84
N LEU A 181 6.92 0.54 2.16
CA LEU A 181 8.21 0.80 2.81
C LEU A 181 9.26 -0.26 2.44
N ILE A 182 8.89 -1.54 2.46
CA ILE A 182 9.79 -2.65 2.08
C ILE A 182 10.16 -2.58 0.60
N ALA A 183 9.18 -2.39 -0.29
CA ALA A 183 9.40 -2.33 -1.73
C ALA A 183 10.28 -1.16 -2.16
N PHE A 184 10.28 -0.06 -1.40
CA PHE A 184 11.14 1.11 -1.62
C PHE A 184 12.42 1.11 -0.77
N GLY A 185 12.76 -0.03 -0.15
CA GLY A 185 14.12 -0.29 0.33
C GLY A 185 14.28 -0.41 1.84
N ALA A 186 13.21 -0.34 2.63
CA ALA A 186 13.28 -0.58 4.08
C ALA A 186 13.75 -2.00 4.39
N THR A 187 14.55 -2.11 5.45
CA THR A 187 15.07 -3.35 6.01
C THR A 187 14.12 -3.99 7.00
N ALA A 188 13.76 -3.19 7.98
CA ALA A 188 12.80 -3.54 9.00
C ALA A 188 12.03 -2.28 9.37
N ILE A 189 10.84 -2.45 9.95
CA ILE A 189 9.93 -1.35 10.25
C ILE A 189 9.46 -1.52 11.70
N ASN A 190 9.59 -0.46 12.48
CA ASN A 190 9.01 -0.34 13.81
C ASN A 190 7.83 0.65 13.76
N PRO A 191 6.57 0.18 13.72
CA PRO A 191 5.39 1.02 13.72
C PRO A 191 5.06 1.53 15.13
N TYR A 192 5.94 2.34 15.69
CA TYR A 192 5.89 2.67 17.12
C TYR A 192 4.57 3.33 17.52
N LEU A 193 4.01 4.21 16.68
CA LEU A 193 2.78 4.92 17.02
C LEU A 193 1.58 3.97 17.02
N ALA A 194 1.50 3.05 16.07
CA ALA A 194 0.46 2.03 16.03
C ALA A 194 0.52 1.12 17.28
N LEU A 195 1.73 0.71 17.69
CA LEU A 195 1.92 -0.08 18.90
C LEU A 195 1.56 0.70 20.17
N SER A 196 1.87 1.99 20.22
CA SER A 196 1.45 2.89 21.31
C SER A 196 -0.05 3.10 21.33
N SER A 197 -0.72 3.20 20.17
CA SER A 197 -2.17 3.30 20.10
C SER A 197 -2.86 2.03 20.62
N ILE A 198 -2.32 0.84 20.35
CA ILE A 198 -2.84 -0.42 20.92
C ILE A 198 -2.77 -0.39 22.45
N ARG A 199 -1.65 0.09 23.01
CA ARG A 199 -1.47 0.25 24.46
C ARG A 199 -2.51 1.22 25.02
N ASP A 200 -2.63 2.41 24.45
CA ASP A 200 -3.59 3.44 24.89
C ASP A 200 -5.04 2.94 24.85
N LEU A 201 -5.43 2.23 23.78
CA LEU A 201 -6.76 1.65 23.65
C LEU A 201 -7.06 0.58 24.71
N LYS A 202 -6.03 -0.13 25.21
CA LYS A 202 -6.17 -1.09 26.30
C LYS A 202 -6.23 -0.39 27.66
N GLU A 203 -5.33 0.56 27.93
CA GLU A 203 -5.28 1.32 29.18
C GLU A 203 -6.55 2.16 29.40
N THR A 204 -7.11 2.72 28.33
CA THR A 204 -8.37 3.49 28.38
C THR A 204 -9.63 2.63 28.42
N GLY A 205 -9.51 1.29 28.39
CA GLY A 205 -10.64 0.36 28.44
C GLY A 205 -11.52 0.33 27.18
N LYS A 206 -11.07 0.95 26.06
CA LYS A 206 -11.80 0.93 24.78
C LYS A 206 -11.80 -0.47 24.13
N LEU A 207 -10.78 -1.28 24.41
CA LEU A 207 -10.71 -2.68 23.99
C LEU A 207 -11.25 -3.61 25.08
N LYS A 208 -12.46 -4.14 24.86
CA LYS A 208 -13.07 -5.17 25.73
C LYS A 208 -12.44 -6.54 25.46
N THR A 209 -11.32 -6.82 26.10
CA THR A 209 -10.60 -8.10 25.97
C THR A 209 -9.76 -8.38 27.22
N ASP A 210 -9.61 -9.64 27.59
CA ASP A 210 -8.76 -10.08 28.70
C ASP A 210 -7.29 -10.25 28.29
N LEU A 211 -6.98 -10.11 27.00
CA LEU A 211 -5.61 -10.24 26.49
C LEU A 211 -4.68 -9.16 27.07
N SER A 212 -3.44 -9.55 27.34
CA SER A 212 -2.37 -8.63 27.76
C SER A 212 -1.92 -7.73 26.62
N GLU A 213 -1.33 -6.57 26.95
CA GLU A 213 -0.79 -5.63 25.96
C GLU A 213 0.21 -6.29 25.00
N ASP A 214 1.12 -7.12 25.54
CA ASP A 214 2.10 -7.84 24.73
C ASP A 214 1.46 -8.83 23.76
N GLN A 215 0.37 -9.48 24.17
CA GLN A 215 -0.37 -10.38 23.28
C GLN A 215 -1.07 -9.60 22.17
N LEU A 216 -1.63 -8.42 22.47
CA LEU A 216 -2.24 -7.54 21.48
C LEU A 216 -1.21 -7.05 20.44
N LYS A 217 -0.03 -6.62 20.90
CA LYS A 217 1.09 -6.24 20.02
C LYS A 217 1.54 -7.41 19.14
N LYS A 218 1.67 -8.62 19.70
CA LYS A 218 2.00 -9.84 18.93
C LYS A 218 0.95 -10.15 17.86
N ASN A 219 -0.33 -10.03 18.19
CA ASN A 219 -1.42 -10.26 17.26
C ASN A 219 -1.40 -9.26 16.10
N PHE A 220 -1.17 -7.97 16.39
CA PHE A 220 -1.01 -6.93 15.36
C PHE A 220 0.15 -7.27 14.42
N ILE A 221 1.33 -7.59 14.96
CA ILE A 221 2.50 -7.93 14.15
C ILE A 221 2.24 -9.18 13.31
N LYS A 222 1.60 -10.21 13.89
CA LYS A 222 1.21 -11.42 13.15
C LYS A 222 0.29 -11.09 11.98
N ALA A 223 -0.76 -10.28 12.21
CA ALA A 223 -1.70 -9.89 11.17
C ALA A 223 -1.04 -9.09 10.05
N VAL A 224 -0.11 -8.18 10.37
CA VAL A 224 0.68 -7.45 9.38
C VAL A 224 1.54 -8.41 8.57
N ASN A 225 2.23 -9.35 9.22
CA ASN A 225 3.07 -10.33 8.51
C ASN A 225 2.26 -11.23 7.58
N GLU A 226 1.09 -11.72 8.01
CA GLU A 226 0.20 -12.51 7.16
C GLU A 226 -0.34 -11.68 5.99
N GLY A 227 -0.68 -10.41 6.24
CA GLY A 227 -1.04 -9.47 5.18
C GLY A 227 0.09 -9.23 4.17
N LEU A 228 1.34 -9.12 4.63
CA LEU A 228 2.51 -8.97 3.75
C LEU A 228 2.72 -10.21 2.86
N LEU A 229 2.60 -11.41 3.43
CA LEU A 229 2.66 -12.66 2.67
C LEU A 229 1.61 -12.70 1.56
N LYS A 230 0.38 -12.23 1.86
CA LYS A 230 -0.68 -12.07 0.86
C LYS A 230 -0.32 -11.08 -0.23
N VAL A 231 0.31 -9.96 0.11
CA VAL A 231 0.76 -8.97 -0.89
C VAL A 231 1.83 -9.56 -1.80
N PHE A 232 2.78 -10.33 -1.25
CA PHE A 232 3.84 -10.96 -2.04
C PHE A 232 3.28 -12.05 -2.97
N SER A 233 2.31 -12.81 -2.47
CA SER A 233 1.69 -13.92 -3.19
C SER A 233 0.93 -13.46 -4.44
N LYS A 234 0.31 -12.27 -4.41
CA LYS A 234 -0.33 -11.62 -5.58
C LYS A 234 0.57 -11.49 -6.81
N MET A 235 1.88 -11.44 -6.61
CA MET A 235 2.87 -11.31 -7.68
C MET A 235 3.73 -12.57 -7.84
N GLY A 236 3.35 -13.68 -7.18
CA GLY A 236 4.11 -14.92 -7.20
C GLY A 236 5.45 -14.85 -6.47
N ILE A 237 5.64 -13.89 -5.55
CA ILE A 237 6.91 -13.72 -4.82
C ILE A 237 6.88 -14.50 -3.52
N SER A 238 7.87 -15.37 -3.36
CA SER A 238 7.98 -16.24 -2.17
C SER A 238 8.89 -15.67 -1.08
N THR A 239 9.85 -14.79 -1.41
CA THR A 239 10.83 -14.30 -0.42
C THR A 239 10.75 -12.79 -0.24
N LEU A 240 10.79 -12.35 1.02
CA LEU A 240 10.86 -10.93 1.38
C LEU A 240 12.08 -10.23 0.75
N GLN A 241 13.20 -10.93 0.61
CA GLN A 241 14.44 -10.39 0.07
C GLN A 241 14.34 -10.02 -1.41
N SER A 242 13.54 -10.77 -2.18
CA SER A 242 13.24 -10.45 -3.59
C SER A 242 12.23 -9.32 -3.71
N TYR A 243 11.32 -9.19 -2.75
CA TYR A 243 10.34 -8.10 -2.74
C TYR A 243 10.98 -6.74 -2.40
N GLN A 244 12.00 -6.75 -1.55
CA GLN A 244 12.66 -5.53 -1.09
C GLN A 244 13.39 -4.80 -2.24
N GLY A 245 13.03 -3.55 -2.48
CA GLY A 245 13.62 -2.74 -3.55
C GLY A 245 13.08 -3.07 -4.94
N ALA A 246 12.13 -4.00 -5.08
CA ALA A 246 11.57 -4.41 -6.37
C ALA A 246 10.55 -3.41 -6.94
N GLN A 247 10.08 -2.44 -6.13
CA GLN A 247 9.16 -1.37 -6.56
C GLN A 247 7.91 -1.89 -7.29
N ILE A 248 7.25 -2.91 -6.76
CA ILE A 248 6.08 -3.54 -7.40
C ILE A 248 4.82 -2.74 -7.11
N PHE A 249 4.85 -1.48 -7.52
CA PHE A 249 3.82 -0.48 -7.32
C PHE A 249 3.76 0.45 -8.53
N GLU A 250 2.56 0.96 -8.79
CA GLU A 250 2.34 2.05 -9.73
C GLU A 250 2.01 3.32 -8.94
N ILE A 251 2.67 4.41 -9.28
CA ILE A 251 2.48 5.72 -8.66
C ILE A 251 1.46 6.51 -9.48
N LEU A 252 0.37 6.92 -8.83
CA LEU A 252 -0.67 7.76 -9.43
C LEU A 252 -0.71 9.11 -8.72
N GLY A 253 -0.60 10.20 -9.49
CA GLY A 253 -0.78 11.56 -8.97
C GLY A 253 0.47 12.22 -8.40
N LEU A 254 1.68 11.70 -8.65
CA LEU A 254 2.95 12.39 -8.37
C LEU A 254 3.64 12.80 -9.68
N ASN A 255 4.31 13.95 -9.69
CA ASN A 255 5.01 14.41 -10.89
C ASN A 255 6.29 13.61 -11.17
N ASN A 256 6.78 13.68 -12.41
CA ASN A 256 7.97 12.94 -12.82
C ASN A 256 9.23 13.38 -12.06
N GLU A 257 9.37 14.66 -11.72
CA GLU A 257 10.53 15.16 -10.98
C GLU A 257 10.71 14.46 -9.62
N VAL A 258 9.60 14.23 -8.90
CA VAL A 258 9.61 13.48 -7.63
C VAL A 258 9.90 12.01 -7.87
N VAL A 259 9.22 11.40 -8.85
CA VAL A 259 9.35 9.96 -9.15
C VAL A 259 10.78 9.65 -9.60
N ASP A 260 11.32 10.38 -10.56
CA ASP A 260 12.65 10.15 -11.12
C ASP A 260 13.76 10.31 -10.06
N LYS A 261 13.62 11.29 -9.15
CA LYS A 261 14.64 11.56 -8.13
C LYS A 261 14.55 10.61 -6.92
N TYR A 262 13.35 10.37 -6.42
CA TYR A 262 13.12 9.70 -5.13
C TYR A 262 12.54 8.29 -5.25
N PHE A 263 11.86 7.95 -6.34
CA PHE A 263 11.26 6.63 -6.60
C PHE A 263 11.76 6.05 -7.93
N THR A 264 13.05 6.23 -8.23
CA THR A 264 13.65 5.97 -9.55
C THR A 264 13.34 4.55 -10.01
N GLY A 265 12.72 4.41 -11.19
CA GLY A 265 12.33 3.12 -11.78
C GLY A 265 10.86 2.75 -11.61
N ALA A 266 10.12 3.42 -10.71
CA ALA A 266 8.70 3.22 -10.54
C ALA A 266 7.90 3.82 -11.71
N THR A 267 6.78 3.18 -12.06
CA THR A 267 5.91 3.66 -13.13
C THR A 267 4.98 4.76 -12.62
N SER A 268 4.86 5.86 -13.37
CA SER A 268 3.86 6.89 -13.13
C SER A 268 3.30 7.44 -14.43
N ARG A 269 2.05 7.08 -14.75
CA ARG A 269 1.37 7.46 -16.01
C ARG A 269 0.58 8.75 -15.87
N ILE A 270 0.07 9.02 -14.68
CA ILE A 270 -0.75 10.19 -14.36
C ILE A 270 0.05 11.03 -13.38
N GLN A 271 0.61 12.13 -13.87
CA GLN A 271 1.37 13.07 -13.07
C GLN A 271 0.46 13.90 -12.15
N GLY A 272 1.04 14.55 -11.14
CA GLY A 272 0.29 15.41 -10.24
C GLY A 272 1.20 16.21 -9.31
N MET A 273 1.14 15.90 -8.02
CA MET A 273 1.78 16.66 -6.95
C MET A 273 3.31 16.61 -7.02
N GLY A 274 3.93 17.76 -6.73
CA GLY A 274 5.37 17.88 -6.48
C GLY A 274 5.71 17.80 -5.00
N LEU A 275 6.97 18.10 -4.65
CA LEU A 275 7.42 18.11 -3.25
C LEU A 275 6.71 19.17 -2.40
N ASP A 276 6.40 20.34 -2.98
CA ASP A 276 5.80 21.44 -2.21
C ASP A 276 4.33 21.15 -1.88
N GLU A 277 3.60 20.45 -2.76
CA GLU A 277 2.27 19.92 -2.50
C GLU A 277 2.29 18.86 -1.39
N ILE A 278 3.24 17.91 -1.46
CA ILE A 278 3.42 16.89 -0.41
C ILE A 278 3.73 17.55 0.93
N ALA A 279 4.61 18.55 0.94
CA ALA A 279 4.93 19.32 2.13
C ALA A 279 3.67 20.01 2.69
N ARG A 280 2.85 20.62 1.82
CA ARG A 280 1.60 21.27 2.22
C ARG A 280 0.64 20.29 2.89
N GLU A 281 0.47 19.07 2.36
CA GLU A 281 -0.38 18.05 2.98
C GLU A 281 0.14 17.61 4.36
N ALA A 282 1.45 17.43 4.50
CA ALA A 282 2.07 17.12 5.78
C ALA A 282 1.85 18.26 6.80
N LEU A 283 1.95 19.51 6.35
CA LEU A 283 1.74 20.69 7.20
C LEU A 283 0.28 20.87 7.63
N VAL A 284 -0.70 20.50 6.81
CA VAL A 284 -2.12 20.54 7.22
C VAL A 284 -2.34 19.67 8.46
N LYS A 285 -1.79 18.45 8.48
CA LYS A 285 -1.87 17.55 9.64
C LYS A 285 -1.09 18.11 10.83
N HIS A 286 0.10 18.66 10.57
CA HIS A 286 0.96 19.26 11.59
C HIS A 286 0.29 20.43 12.31
N TYR A 287 -0.24 21.40 11.57
CA TYR A 287 -0.91 22.58 12.14
C TYR A 287 -2.20 22.22 12.85
N PHE A 288 -2.90 21.18 12.41
CA PHE A 288 -4.06 20.66 13.12
C PHE A 288 -3.67 20.08 14.49
N ALA A 289 -2.58 19.30 14.56
CA ALA A 289 -2.11 18.68 15.80
C ALA A 289 -1.45 19.67 16.78
N PHE A 290 -0.73 20.69 16.28
CA PHE A 290 -0.03 21.70 17.08
C PHE A 290 -0.78 23.04 17.17
N SER A 291 -2.09 23.05 16.88
CA SER A 291 -2.92 24.25 16.97
C SER A 291 -2.90 24.84 18.40
N ARG A 292 -2.68 26.15 18.51
CA ARG A 292 -2.66 26.87 19.81
C ARG A 292 -4.05 27.07 20.43
N LYS A 293 -5.12 26.79 19.68
CA LYS A 293 -6.49 26.91 20.20
C LYS A 293 -6.83 25.62 20.92
N ASP A 294 -7.24 25.72 22.19
CA ASP A 294 -7.84 24.59 22.91
C ASP A 294 -9.14 24.20 22.20
N ILE A 295 -9.10 23.06 21.51
CA ILE A 295 -10.29 22.48 20.87
C ILE A 295 -10.89 21.50 21.89
N PRO A 296 -12.14 21.71 22.37
CA PRO A 296 -12.76 20.88 23.42
C PRO A 296 -13.18 19.46 22.98
N VAL A 297 -12.59 18.91 21.92
CA VAL A 297 -13.11 17.73 21.21
C VAL A 297 -12.02 16.66 21.05
N ASP A 298 -12.45 15.39 20.92
CA ASP A 298 -11.61 14.27 20.45
C ASP A 298 -10.72 14.72 19.27
N ARG A 299 -9.40 14.54 19.42
CA ARG A 299 -8.40 15.08 18.49
C ARG A 299 -8.41 14.44 17.10
N LEU A 300 -9.10 13.32 16.91
CA LEU A 300 -9.15 12.64 15.61
C LEU A 300 -10.51 12.88 14.93
N PRO A 301 -10.52 13.26 13.63
CA PRO A 301 -11.77 13.38 12.89
C PRO A 301 -12.46 12.01 12.75
N VAL A 302 -13.77 12.03 12.52
CA VAL A 302 -14.60 10.83 12.32
C VAL A 302 -14.08 9.93 11.17
N GLY A 303 -13.31 10.51 10.24
CA GLY A 303 -12.83 9.83 9.06
C GLY A 303 -13.98 9.58 8.09
N GLY A 304 -13.92 8.47 7.35
CA GLY A 304 -14.91 8.15 6.33
C GLY A 304 -14.31 7.55 5.06
N VAL A 305 -13.05 7.12 5.09
CA VAL A 305 -12.36 6.51 3.94
C VAL A 305 -13.04 5.19 3.54
N TYR A 306 -13.28 4.30 4.52
CA TYR A 306 -13.83 2.96 4.27
C TYR A 306 -15.34 2.90 4.13
N GLN A 307 -16.06 3.81 4.80
CA GLN A 307 -17.51 3.84 4.83
C GLN A 307 -17.98 5.29 4.85
N TRP A 308 -19.04 5.58 4.09
CA TRP A 308 -19.66 6.89 4.11
C TRP A 308 -20.03 7.32 5.54
N LYS A 309 -19.64 8.54 5.90
CA LYS A 309 -20.03 9.24 7.13
C LYS A 309 -20.48 10.66 6.76
N ARG A 310 -21.44 11.20 7.50
CA ARG A 310 -22.01 12.55 7.21
C ARG A 310 -20.97 13.67 7.21
N LYS A 311 -19.93 13.58 8.06
CA LYS A 311 -18.81 14.55 8.15
C LYS A 311 -17.49 13.95 7.65
N GLY A 312 -17.56 12.92 6.82
CA GLY A 312 -16.39 12.20 6.33
C GLY A 312 -16.01 12.52 4.90
N GLU A 313 -15.13 11.67 4.36
CA GLU A 313 -14.75 11.71 2.95
C GLU A 313 -15.95 11.60 2.02
N PHE A 314 -15.80 12.12 0.81
CA PHE A 314 -16.84 12.06 -0.21
C PHE A 314 -16.94 10.66 -0.81
N HIS A 315 -18.17 10.13 -0.89
CA HIS A 315 -18.45 8.85 -1.55
C HIS A 315 -19.40 9.04 -2.74
N LEU A 316 -19.07 8.40 -3.86
CA LEU A 316 -19.91 8.32 -5.05
C LEU A 316 -21.29 7.71 -4.72
N PHE A 317 -21.28 6.65 -3.92
CA PHE A 317 -22.48 6.03 -3.37
C PHE A 317 -22.74 6.56 -1.96
N ASN A 318 -23.72 7.45 -1.85
CA ASN A 318 -24.18 8.00 -0.59
C ASN A 318 -25.71 7.84 -0.46
N PRO A 319 -26.30 8.09 0.73
CA PRO A 319 -27.73 7.88 0.94
C PRO A 319 -28.62 8.61 -0.06
N GLN A 320 -28.25 9.83 -0.46
CA GLN A 320 -29.01 10.63 -1.41
C GLN A 320 -28.98 10.03 -2.82
N THR A 321 -27.79 9.65 -3.32
CA THR A 321 -27.65 9.04 -4.65
C THR A 321 -28.35 7.69 -4.72
N ILE A 322 -28.27 6.88 -3.66
CA ILE A 322 -28.92 5.56 -3.58
C ILE A 322 -30.44 5.73 -3.58
N HIS A 323 -30.96 6.64 -2.76
CA HIS A 323 -32.40 6.88 -2.66
C HIS A 323 -32.98 7.34 -4.00
N LEU A 324 -32.34 8.30 -4.68
CA LEU A 324 -32.81 8.80 -5.97
C LEU A 324 -32.79 7.71 -7.06
N LEU A 325 -31.77 6.85 -7.07
CA LEU A 325 -31.71 5.74 -8.02
C LEU A 325 -32.85 4.73 -7.76
N GLN A 326 -33.08 4.37 -6.50
CA GLN A 326 -34.17 3.46 -6.11
C GLN A 326 -35.55 4.03 -6.41
N ASP A 327 -35.78 5.31 -6.15
CA ASP A 327 -37.07 5.96 -6.40
C ASP A 327 -37.33 6.08 -7.91
N ALA A 328 -36.30 6.44 -8.69
CA ALA A 328 -36.40 6.52 -10.16
C ALA A 328 -36.77 5.18 -10.79
N THR A 329 -36.13 4.09 -10.38
CA THR A 329 -36.40 2.76 -10.95
C THR A 329 -37.72 2.17 -10.48
N ARG A 330 -38.15 2.41 -9.23
CA ARG A 330 -39.44 1.94 -8.72
C ARG A 330 -40.64 2.66 -9.34
N LYS A 331 -40.55 3.98 -9.53
CA LYS A 331 -41.63 4.78 -10.13
C LYS A 331 -41.58 4.83 -11.65
N ASN A 332 -40.51 4.30 -12.26
CA ASN A 332 -40.21 4.45 -13.68
C ASN A 332 -40.20 5.93 -14.13
N ASP A 333 -39.59 6.81 -13.32
CA ASP A 333 -39.55 8.25 -13.57
C ASP A 333 -38.16 8.71 -14.04
N TYR A 334 -38.07 9.04 -15.32
CA TYR A 334 -36.85 9.51 -15.96
C TYR A 334 -36.36 10.88 -15.45
N ASN A 335 -37.25 11.75 -14.96
CA ASN A 335 -36.85 13.04 -14.40
C ASN A 335 -36.14 12.86 -13.06
N ILE A 336 -36.57 11.90 -12.24
CA ILE A 336 -35.86 11.52 -11.00
C ILE A 336 -34.51 10.90 -11.36
N PHE A 337 -34.44 10.07 -12.40
CA PHE A 337 -33.17 9.53 -12.90
C PHE A 337 -32.20 10.63 -13.37
N LYS A 338 -32.71 11.69 -14.03
CA LYS A 338 -31.91 12.87 -14.37
C LYS A 338 -31.37 13.61 -13.13
N LYS A 339 -32.15 13.69 -12.03
CA LYS A 339 -31.66 14.24 -10.76
C LYS A 339 -30.53 13.38 -10.17
N TYR A 340 -30.68 12.06 -10.20
CA TYR A 340 -29.63 11.12 -9.78
C TYR A 340 -28.34 11.30 -10.62
N THR A 341 -28.46 11.24 -11.95
CA THR A 341 -27.28 11.35 -12.84
C THR A 341 -26.61 12.71 -12.73
N LYS A 342 -27.36 13.80 -12.50
CA LYS A 342 -26.76 15.11 -12.20
C LYS A 342 -25.86 15.06 -10.96
N LEU A 343 -26.31 14.48 -9.85
CA LEU A 343 -25.48 14.35 -8.64
C LEU A 343 -24.23 13.46 -8.84
N VAL A 344 -24.33 12.46 -9.72
CA VAL A 344 -23.22 11.57 -10.06
C VAL A 344 -22.23 12.22 -11.04
N ASN A 345 -22.72 13.05 -11.96
CA ASN A 345 -21.91 13.68 -13.01
C ASN A 345 -21.31 15.02 -12.58
N ASP A 346 -22.00 15.82 -11.78
CA ASP A 346 -21.55 17.11 -11.27
C ASP A 346 -20.55 16.91 -10.10
N GLN A 347 -19.50 16.13 -10.35
CA GLN A 347 -18.43 15.78 -9.41
C GLN A 347 -17.08 16.39 -9.76
N GLY A 348 -17.01 17.24 -10.79
CA GLY A 348 -15.76 17.83 -11.28
C GLY A 348 -14.95 18.49 -10.17
N GLU A 349 -15.60 19.17 -9.21
CA GLU A 349 -14.93 19.81 -8.08
C GLU A 349 -14.51 18.85 -6.95
N LYS A 350 -15.10 17.64 -6.89
CA LYS A 350 -14.84 16.65 -5.83
C LYS A 350 -13.82 15.58 -6.23
N ALA A 351 -13.36 15.60 -7.49
CA ALA A 351 -12.28 14.77 -8.04
C ALA A 351 -12.36 13.27 -7.67
N CYS A 352 -13.56 12.69 -7.61
CA CYS A 352 -13.77 11.31 -7.15
C CYS A 352 -13.35 10.25 -8.18
N THR A 353 -13.34 10.59 -9.48
CA THR A 353 -12.98 9.67 -10.55
C THR A 353 -12.13 10.38 -11.61
N LEU A 354 -11.21 9.68 -12.27
CA LEU A 354 -10.42 10.26 -13.37
C LEU A 354 -11.32 10.74 -14.51
N ARG A 355 -12.41 10.01 -14.78
CA ARG A 355 -13.33 10.34 -15.88
C ARG A 355 -14.05 11.68 -15.70
N SER A 356 -14.22 12.17 -14.47
CA SER A 356 -14.86 13.48 -14.22
C SER A 356 -13.96 14.66 -14.59
N LEU A 357 -12.68 14.44 -14.87
CA LEU A 357 -11.76 15.47 -15.37
C LEU A 357 -11.90 15.68 -16.88
N PHE A 358 -12.52 14.76 -17.61
CA PHE A 358 -12.75 14.88 -19.04
C PHE A 358 -14.06 15.61 -19.35
N ARG A 359 -14.05 16.36 -20.45
CA ARG A 359 -15.24 16.99 -21.04
C ARG A 359 -15.38 16.60 -22.50
N PHE A 360 -16.61 16.36 -22.95
CA PHE A 360 -16.87 16.12 -24.37
C PHE A 360 -16.63 17.39 -25.17
N LYS A 361 -15.77 17.31 -26.19
CA LYS A 361 -15.53 18.41 -27.13
C LYS A 361 -16.68 18.45 -28.16
N LYS A 362 -17.47 19.52 -28.16
CA LYS A 362 -18.62 19.69 -29.06
C LYS A 362 -18.15 20.21 -30.43
N ASN A 363 -17.63 19.32 -31.27
CA ASN A 363 -17.13 19.66 -32.62
C ASN A 363 -18.16 19.50 -33.74
N ARG A 364 -19.39 19.11 -33.42
CA ARG A 364 -20.47 18.88 -34.39
C ARG A 364 -21.76 19.53 -33.91
N ALA A 365 -22.62 19.92 -34.86
CA ALA A 365 -23.98 20.33 -34.54
C ALA A 365 -24.72 19.20 -33.83
N SER A 366 -25.62 19.55 -32.92
CA SER A 366 -26.53 18.57 -32.31
C SER A 366 -27.47 18.02 -33.37
N ILE A 367 -27.67 16.70 -33.35
CA ILE A 367 -28.66 16.00 -34.16
C ILE A 367 -29.96 15.80 -33.37
N SER A 368 -31.06 15.47 -34.04
CA SER A 368 -32.28 15.06 -33.32
C SER A 368 -32.04 13.77 -32.52
N ILE A 369 -32.77 13.58 -31.42
CA ILE A 369 -32.73 12.32 -30.68
C ILE A 369 -33.24 11.14 -31.52
N ASP A 370 -34.12 11.41 -32.49
CA ASP A 370 -34.69 10.39 -33.40
C ASP A 370 -33.66 9.84 -34.38
N GLU A 371 -32.54 10.56 -34.60
CA GLU A 371 -31.42 10.10 -35.41
C GLU A 371 -30.41 9.25 -34.62
N VAL A 372 -30.54 9.21 -33.29
CA VAL A 372 -29.68 8.40 -32.42
C VAL A 372 -30.12 6.94 -32.48
N GLU A 373 -29.16 6.01 -32.35
CA GLU A 373 -29.49 4.59 -32.32
C GLU A 373 -30.54 4.25 -31.23
N PRO A 374 -31.52 3.38 -31.52
CA PRO A 374 -32.53 2.98 -30.55
C PRO A 374 -31.94 2.34 -29.30
N ALA A 375 -32.63 2.50 -28.16
CA ALA A 375 -32.12 2.04 -26.87
C ALA A 375 -31.93 0.51 -26.83
N GLU A 376 -32.77 -0.25 -27.53
CA GLU A 376 -32.71 -1.71 -27.65
C GLU A 376 -31.39 -2.20 -28.27
N ASN A 377 -30.78 -1.41 -29.16
CA ASN A 377 -29.48 -1.71 -29.74
C ASN A 377 -28.34 -1.40 -28.77
N ILE A 378 -28.52 -0.39 -27.90
CA ILE A 378 -27.55 0.00 -26.87
C ILE A 378 -27.51 -1.05 -25.75
N TYR A 379 -28.67 -1.58 -25.32
CA TYR A 379 -28.76 -2.55 -24.22
C TYR A 379 -27.91 -3.81 -24.43
N ARG A 380 -27.75 -4.23 -25.68
CA ARG A 380 -26.89 -5.38 -26.06
C ARG A 380 -25.43 -5.20 -25.68
N ARG A 381 -24.99 -3.95 -25.47
CA ARG A 381 -23.63 -3.61 -25.02
C ARG A 381 -23.49 -3.65 -23.50
N PHE A 382 -24.60 -3.73 -22.76
CA PHE A 382 -24.57 -3.83 -21.31
C PHE A 382 -24.42 -5.27 -20.85
N ALA A 383 -23.55 -5.44 -19.87
CA ALA A 383 -23.38 -6.68 -19.14
C ALA A 383 -23.44 -6.38 -17.64
N THR A 384 -24.13 -7.23 -16.87
CA THR A 384 -24.00 -7.16 -15.41
C THR A 384 -22.64 -7.72 -14.99
N GLY A 385 -22.07 -7.17 -13.92
CA GLY A 385 -20.83 -7.69 -13.36
C GLY A 385 -20.96 -9.13 -12.89
N ALA A 386 -19.83 -9.84 -12.84
CA ALA A 386 -19.71 -11.19 -12.31
C ALA A 386 -19.91 -11.16 -10.78
N MET A 387 -21.10 -11.52 -10.30
CA MET A 387 -21.42 -11.58 -8.88
C MET A 387 -21.81 -13.00 -8.51
N SER A 388 -20.96 -13.67 -7.73
CA SER A 388 -21.11 -15.10 -7.48
C SER A 388 -22.38 -15.46 -6.71
N PHE A 389 -23.00 -16.55 -7.12
CA PHE A 389 -23.95 -17.28 -6.29
C PHE A 389 -23.28 -17.66 -4.96
N GLY A 390 -23.86 -17.22 -3.84
CA GLY A 390 -23.27 -17.31 -2.49
C GLY A 390 -22.80 -15.97 -1.92
N SER A 391 -22.35 -15.03 -2.76
CA SER A 391 -22.12 -13.63 -2.34
C SER A 391 -23.42 -12.82 -2.33
N ILE A 392 -24.34 -13.17 -3.21
CA ILE A 392 -25.69 -12.60 -3.32
C ILE A 392 -26.75 -13.70 -3.27
N SER A 393 -27.97 -13.34 -2.90
CA SER A 393 -29.06 -14.30 -2.79
C SER A 393 -29.48 -14.84 -4.16
N TRP A 394 -30.13 -16.01 -4.16
CA TRP A 394 -30.71 -16.61 -5.36
C TRP A 394 -31.64 -15.64 -6.09
N GLU A 395 -32.50 -14.95 -5.34
CA GLU A 395 -33.49 -14.02 -5.88
C GLU A 395 -32.80 -12.85 -6.58
N ALA A 396 -31.75 -12.29 -5.97
CA ALA A 396 -30.98 -11.20 -6.55
C ALA A 396 -30.26 -11.64 -7.83
N HIS A 397 -29.58 -12.79 -7.78
CA HIS A 397 -28.84 -13.35 -8.91
C HIS A 397 -29.79 -13.66 -10.09
N THR A 398 -30.93 -14.29 -9.81
CA THR A 398 -31.93 -14.68 -10.82
C THR A 398 -32.65 -13.46 -11.41
N THR A 399 -32.94 -12.46 -10.59
CA THR A 399 -33.54 -11.20 -11.06
C THR A 399 -32.66 -10.51 -12.10
N LEU A 400 -31.35 -10.48 -11.88
CA LEU A 400 -30.39 -9.89 -12.83
C LEU A 400 -30.35 -10.67 -14.15
N ALA A 401 -30.28 -12.00 -14.09
CA ALA A 401 -30.26 -12.85 -15.28
C ALA A 401 -31.53 -12.67 -16.12
N ILE A 402 -32.70 -12.74 -15.48
CA ILE A 402 -34.00 -12.53 -16.16
C ILE A 402 -34.06 -11.13 -16.78
N ALA A 403 -33.63 -10.09 -16.06
CA ALA A 403 -33.63 -8.72 -16.57
C ALA A 403 -32.73 -8.55 -17.81
N MET A 404 -31.50 -9.06 -17.76
CA MET A 404 -30.56 -8.96 -18.88
C MET A 404 -31.01 -9.75 -20.10
N ASN A 405 -31.55 -10.96 -19.90
CA ASN A 405 -32.10 -11.78 -20.97
C ASN A 405 -33.29 -11.09 -21.65
N ARG A 406 -34.18 -10.46 -20.87
CA ARG A 406 -35.30 -9.66 -21.42
C ARG A 406 -34.82 -8.46 -22.24
N LEU A 407 -33.72 -7.82 -21.83
CA LEU A 407 -33.13 -6.68 -22.53
C LEU A 407 -32.25 -7.08 -23.72
N GLY A 408 -31.99 -8.38 -23.92
CA GLY A 408 -31.03 -8.88 -24.92
C GLY A 408 -29.57 -8.52 -24.60
N GLY A 409 -29.28 -8.17 -23.34
CA GLY A 409 -27.92 -7.98 -22.84
C GLY A 409 -27.33 -9.28 -22.30
N LYS A 410 -26.24 -9.18 -21.51
CA LYS A 410 -25.58 -10.36 -20.93
C LYS A 410 -25.56 -10.31 -19.41
N SER A 411 -25.87 -11.43 -18.76
CA SER A 411 -25.56 -11.64 -17.34
C SER A 411 -24.32 -12.51 -17.17
N ASN A 412 -23.72 -12.48 -15.98
CA ASN A 412 -22.51 -13.24 -15.66
C ASN A 412 -22.72 -13.97 -14.33
N THR A 413 -22.46 -15.27 -14.33
CA THR A 413 -22.65 -16.23 -13.23
C THR A 413 -21.75 -15.95 -12.02
N GLY A 414 -20.63 -15.27 -12.24
CA GLY A 414 -19.54 -15.20 -11.28
C GLY A 414 -18.84 -16.54 -11.06
N GLU A 415 -18.03 -16.59 -9.99
CA GLU A 415 -17.16 -17.73 -9.67
C GLU A 415 -17.90 -18.88 -8.96
N GLY A 416 -19.16 -18.67 -8.54
CA GLY A 416 -19.92 -19.61 -7.72
C GLY A 416 -20.69 -20.68 -8.48
N GLY A 417 -20.54 -20.73 -9.81
CA GLY A 417 -21.34 -21.59 -10.69
C GLY A 417 -22.80 -21.11 -10.84
N GLU A 418 -23.61 -21.91 -11.53
CA GLU A 418 -25.05 -21.71 -11.69
C GLU A 418 -25.81 -23.00 -11.35
N ASP A 419 -27.01 -22.84 -10.81
CA ASP A 419 -27.93 -23.95 -10.57
C ASP A 419 -28.50 -24.45 -11.90
N GLU A 420 -28.45 -25.75 -12.14
CA GLU A 420 -28.92 -26.40 -13.37
C GLU A 420 -30.38 -26.09 -13.69
N ARG A 421 -31.21 -25.82 -12.67
CA ARG A 421 -32.61 -25.41 -12.83
C ARG A 421 -32.82 -24.14 -13.65
N ARG A 422 -31.75 -23.40 -13.95
CA ARG A 422 -31.81 -22.22 -14.84
C ARG A 422 -31.81 -22.58 -16.33
N TYR A 423 -31.39 -23.79 -16.66
CA TYR A 423 -31.27 -24.24 -18.04
C TYR A 423 -32.52 -24.98 -18.53
N ASP A 424 -33.34 -25.48 -17.59
CA ASP A 424 -34.70 -25.98 -17.82
C ASP A 424 -35.70 -24.83 -17.98
#